data_AF-A0A1Y1NHU6-F1
#
_entry.id   AF-A0A1Y1NHU6-F1
#
_cell.length_a   1.000
_cell.length_b   1.000
_cell.length_c   1.000
_cell.angle_alpha   90.00
_cell.angle_beta   90.00
_cell.angle_gamma   90.00
#
_symmetry.space_group_name_H-M   'P 1'
#
loop_
_entity.id
_entity.type
_entity.pdbx_description
1 polymer ?
#
loop_
_entity_poly.entity_id
_entity_poly.type
_entity_poly.pdbx_seq_one_letter_code
_entity_poly.pdbx_strand_id
1 'polypeptide(L)'
;MTANPNYKPSESKREEFRKYLEKTGVMDALTKVLVSLYEEPDKPDNAVEYICNKLSNQICGETLTDIRANLQEALTKISDLEKENAAMKVEPEGPSEEADDVPAD
;
A
#
# COMPACT_ATOMS: atom_id res chain seq x y z
N MET A 1 8.47 -5.89 -19.12
CA MET A 1 8.18 -4.96 -20.24
C MET A 1 9.35 -3.99 -20.35
N THR A 2 10.31 -4.26 -21.23
CA THR A 2 11.48 -3.40 -21.45
C THR A 2 11.10 -2.25 -22.40
N ALA A 3 11.16 -1.01 -21.93
CA ALA A 3 10.89 0.17 -22.74
C ALA A 3 11.95 0.32 -23.87
N ASN A 4 11.50 0.71 -25.06
CA ASN A 4 12.31 0.82 -26.27
C ASN A 4 13.23 2.08 -26.18
N PRO A 5 14.56 1.95 -26.24
CA PRO A 5 15.51 3.02 -25.87
C PRO A 5 15.61 4.21 -26.85
N ASN A 6 14.77 4.29 -27.90
CA ASN A 6 14.87 5.34 -28.91
C ASN A 6 13.54 5.97 -29.34
N TYR A 7 12.53 5.97 -28.47
CA TYR A 7 11.30 6.72 -28.75
C TYR A 7 11.58 8.22 -28.63
N LYS A 8 11.76 8.91 -29.77
CA LYS A 8 11.70 10.37 -29.87
C LYS A 8 10.27 10.79 -30.24
N PRO A 9 9.41 11.14 -29.27
CA PRO A 9 8.09 11.67 -29.59
C PRO A 9 8.21 12.94 -30.45
N SER A 10 7.30 13.11 -31.40
CA SER A 10 7.18 14.37 -32.15
C SER A 10 6.93 15.54 -31.21
N GLU A 11 7.31 16.75 -31.62
CA GLU A 11 7.11 17.95 -30.81
C GLU A 11 5.65 18.16 -30.43
N SER A 12 4.69 17.90 -31.34
CA SER A 12 3.25 17.98 -31.00
C SER A 12 2.86 16.98 -29.90
N LYS A 13 3.35 15.74 -29.94
CA LYS A 13 3.06 14.75 -28.89
C LYS A 13 3.66 15.15 -27.54
N ARG A 14 4.85 15.77 -27.54
CA ARG A 14 5.47 16.29 -26.31
C ARG A 14 4.66 17.46 -25.75
N GLU A 15 4.19 18.36 -26.60
CA GLU A 15 3.40 19.50 -26.17
C GLU A 15 2.00 19.11 -25.69
N GLU A 16 1.33 18.19 -26.37
CA GLU A 16 0.06 17.60 -25.92
C GLU A 16 0.21 16.97 -24.52
N PHE A 17 1.28 16.20 -24.30
CA PHE A 17 1.55 15.59 -23.00
C PHE A 17 1.83 16.65 -21.92
N ARG A 18 2.60 17.69 -22.24
CA ARG A 18 2.83 18.80 -21.32
C ARG A 18 1.52 19.50 -20.94
N LYS A 19 0.67 19.84 -21.92
CA LYS A 19 -0.65 20.43 -21.69
C LYS A 19 -1.53 19.52 -20.83
N TYR A 20 -1.45 18.21 -21.03
CA TYR A 20 -2.15 17.24 -20.18
C TYR A 20 -1.67 17.29 -18.72
N LEU A 21 -0.36 17.32 -18.47
CA LEU A 21 0.19 17.39 -17.10
C LEU A 21 -0.15 18.73 -16.42
N GLU A 22 -0.17 19.83 -17.17
CA GLU A 22 -0.59 21.14 -16.68
C GLU A 22 -2.09 21.13 -16.36
N LYS A 23 -2.93 20.62 -17.28
CA LYS A 23 -4.40 20.54 -17.09
C LYS A 23 -4.81 19.63 -15.94
N THR A 24 -4.10 18.53 -15.72
CA THR A 24 -4.40 17.58 -14.62
C THR A 24 -3.77 17.98 -13.29
N GLY A 25 -2.99 19.07 -13.25
CA GLY A 25 -2.36 19.56 -12.02
C GLY A 25 -1.12 18.78 -11.60
N VAL A 26 -0.64 17.82 -12.39
CA VAL A 26 0.58 17.05 -12.10
C VAL A 26 1.80 17.98 -12.01
N MET A 27 1.90 18.95 -12.92
CA MET A 27 3.00 19.93 -12.90
C MET A 27 2.99 20.78 -11.62
N ASP A 28 1.81 21.21 -11.16
CA ASP A 28 1.66 22.01 -9.94
C ASP A 28 2.03 21.18 -8.70
N ALA A 29 1.55 19.95 -8.61
CA ALA A 29 1.88 19.05 -7.51
C ALA A 29 3.39 18.77 -7.43
N LEU A 30 4.04 18.43 -8.55
CA LEU A 30 5.48 18.22 -8.58
C LEU A 30 6.25 19.50 -8.21
N THR A 31 5.82 20.66 -8.69
CA THR A 31 6.45 21.94 -8.38
C THR A 31 6.40 22.21 -6.87
N LYS A 32 5.24 22.06 -6.23
CA LYS A 32 5.06 22.27 -4.79
C LYS A 32 5.95 21.36 -3.94
N VAL A 33 6.07 20.09 -4.31
CA VAL A 33 6.92 19.15 -3.57
C VAL A 33 8.40 19.46 -3.76
N LEU A 34 8.83 19.85 -4.96
CA LEU A 34 10.21 20.28 -5.21
C LEU A 34 10.56 21.58 -4.49
N VAL A 35 9.62 22.53 -4.41
CA VAL A 35 9.77 23.75 -3.59
C VAL A 35 9.89 23.39 -2.11
N SER A 36 9.03 22.50 -1.60
CA SER A 36 9.11 22.04 -0.20
C SER A 36 10.47 21.40 0.10
N LEU A 37 10.97 20.53 -0.80
CA LEU A 37 12.29 19.94 -0.67
C LEU A 37 13.41 21.00 -0.74
N TYR A 38 13.27 22.03 -1.57
CA TYR A 38 14.23 23.13 -1.68
C TYR A 38 14.25 24.00 -0.41
N GLU A 39 13.10 24.22 0.21
CA GLU A 39 12.95 25.03 1.44
C GLU A 39 13.32 24.28 2.71
N GLU A 40 13.35 22.93 2.68
CA GLU A 40 13.69 22.12 3.86
C GLU A 40 15.08 22.49 4.40
N PRO A 41 15.19 22.97 5.66
CA PRO A 41 16.47 23.45 6.21
C PRO A 41 17.46 22.31 6.43
N ASP A 42 16.95 21.13 6.78
CA ASP A 42 17.72 19.89 6.92
C ASP A 42 17.35 18.94 5.77
N LYS A 43 18.25 18.79 4.80
CA LYS A 43 17.95 17.99 3.60
C LYS A 43 17.86 16.52 3.99
N PRO A 44 16.76 15.83 3.66
CA PRO A 44 16.62 14.42 3.98
C PRO A 44 17.69 13.60 3.25
N ASP A 45 18.29 12.65 3.95
CA ASP A 45 19.26 11.70 3.37
C ASP A 45 18.65 10.94 2.17
N ASN A 46 17.36 10.63 2.26
CA ASN A 46 16.59 10.00 1.19
C ASN A 46 15.56 10.97 0.59
N ALA A 47 16.03 11.85 -0.29
CA ALA A 47 15.17 12.83 -0.98
C ALA A 47 14.05 12.19 -1.81
N VAL A 48 14.27 10.99 -2.38
CA VAL A 48 13.25 10.30 -3.18
C VAL A 48 12.09 9.86 -2.29
N GLU A 49 12.38 9.27 -1.14
CA GLU A 49 11.36 8.88 -0.16
C GLU A 49 10.61 10.08 0.39
N TYR A 50 11.30 11.18 0.67
CA TYR A 50 10.67 12.45 1.05
C TYR A 50 9.67 12.92 -0.01
N ILE A 51 10.07 12.95 -1.30
CA ILE A 51 9.19 13.35 -2.40
C ILE A 51 7.98 12.43 -2.49
N CYS A 52 8.18 11.11 -2.40
CA CYS A 52 7.08 10.15 -2.39
C CYS A 52 6.10 10.41 -1.24
N ASN A 53 6.61 10.61 -0.02
CA ASN A 53 5.77 10.90 1.14
C ASN A 53 5.01 12.21 1.01
N LYS A 54 5.66 13.29 0.54
CA LYS A 54 5.01 14.58 0.33
C LYS A 54 3.94 14.51 -0.76
N LEU A 55 4.20 13.82 -1.87
CA LEU A 55 3.21 13.62 -2.92
C LEU A 55 2.02 12.79 -2.43
N SER A 56 2.28 11.67 -1.73
CA SER A 56 1.22 10.85 -1.13
C SER A 56 0.37 11.66 -0.16
N ASN A 57 0.99 12.46 0.71
CA ASN A 57 0.26 13.31 1.64
C ASN A 57 -0.57 14.38 0.93
N GLN A 58 -0.05 14.97 -0.15
CA GLN A 58 -0.78 15.98 -0.91
C GLN A 58 -1.99 15.40 -1.67
N ILE A 59 -1.90 14.15 -2.14
CA ILE A 59 -2.94 13.50 -2.96
C ILE A 59 -3.96 12.76 -2.09
N CYS A 60 -3.50 12.03 -1.09
CA CYS A 60 -4.30 11.08 -0.30
C CYS A 60 -4.57 11.57 1.13
N GLY A 61 -3.87 12.61 1.61
CA GLY A 61 -3.95 13.07 3.00
C GLY A 61 -3.19 12.20 4.01
N GLU A 62 -2.49 11.17 3.53
CA GLU A 62 -1.66 10.25 4.34
C GLU A 62 -0.30 10.06 3.65
N THR A 63 0.76 9.85 4.44
CA THR A 63 2.07 9.56 3.85
C THR A 63 2.14 8.11 3.36
N LEU A 64 3.06 7.84 2.43
CA LEU A 64 3.28 6.46 1.96
C LEU A 64 3.78 5.57 3.10
N THR A 65 4.52 6.13 4.05
CA THR A 65 4.94 5.46 5.28
C THR A 65 3.73 5.05 6.14
N ASP A 66 2.76 5.93 6.34
CA ASP A 66 1.56 5.63 7.13
C ASP A 66 0.75 4.49 6.51
N ILE A 67 0.54 4.57 5.19
CA ILE A 67 -0.19 3.55 4.43
C ILE A 67 0.50 2.18 4.56
N ARG A 68 1.83 2.14 4.48
CA ARG A 68 2.59 0.89 4.65
C ARG A 68 2.50 0.35 6.07
N ALA A 69 2.56 1.21 7.09
CA ALA A 69 2.42 0.82 8.48
C ALA A 69 1.03 0.22 8.75
N ASN A 70 -0.03 0.90 8.28
CA ASN A 70 -1.41 0.43 8.40
C ASN A 70 -1.62 -0.92 7.70
N LEU A 71 -1.02 -1.10 6.51
CA LEU A 71 -1.09 -2.36 5.77
C LEU A 71 -0.37 -3.49 6.52
N GLN A 72 0.81 -3.22 7.10
CA GLN A 72 1.55 -4.21 7.89
C GLN A 72 0.79 -4.60 9.16
N GLU A 73 0.18 -3.64 9.85
CA GLU A 73 -0.65 -3.90 11.03
C GLU A 73 -1.86 -4.76 10.68
N ALA A 74 -2.58 -4.41 9.60
CA ALA A 74 -3.72 -5.17 9.13
C ALA A 74 -3.34 -6.61 8.77
N LEU A 75 -2.22 -6.82 8.06
CA LEU A 75 -1.73 -8.16 7.73
C LEU A 75 -1.34 -8.97 8.97
N THR A 76 -0.72 -8.34 9.97
CA THR A 76 -0.38 -8.99 11.24
C THR A 76 -1.64 -9.45 11.96
N LYS A 77 -2.65 -8.58 12.04
CA LYS A 77 -3.94 -8.88 12.66
C LYS A 77 -4.69 -9.99 11.94
N ILE A 78 -4.67 -10.00 10.61
CA ILE A 78 -5.26 -11.09 9.81
C ILE A 78 -4.56 -12.41 10.13
N SER A 79 -3.22 -12.42 10.15
CA SER A 79 -2.45 -13.64 10.46
C SER A 79 -2.77 -14.19 11.85
N ASP A 80 -2.91 -13.32 12.86
CA ASP A 80 -3.19 -13.76 14.23
C ASP A 80 -4.63 -14.25 14.39
N LEU A 81 -5.60 -13.56 13.77
CA LEU A 81 -6.99 -14.02 13.74
C LEU A 81 -7.17 -15.33 12.96
N GLU A 82 -6.41 -15.55 11.89
CA GLU A 82 -6.41 -16.82 11.15
C GLU A 82 -5.87 -17.97 12.01
N LYS A 83 -4.80 -17.74 12.79
CA LYS A 83 -4.28 -18.74 13.75
C LYS A 83 -5.30 -19.03 14.85
N GLU A 84 -5.93 -18.00 15.41
CA GLU A 84 -6.95 -18.14 16.45
C GLU A 84 -8.16 -18.92 15.95
N ASN A 85 -8.67 -18.58 14.75
CA ASN A 85 -9.76 -19.30 14.11
C ASN A 85 -9.40 -20.76 13.79
N ALA A 86 -8.15 -21.03 13.39
CA ALA A 86 -7.68 -22.40 13.16
C ALA A 86 -7.61 -23.19 14.48
N ALA A 87 -7.14 -22.57 15.57
CA ALA A 87 -7.10 -23.20 16.89
C ALA A 87 -8.52 -23.49 17.44
N MET A 88 -9.45 -22.54 17.28
CA MET A 88 -10.84 -22.70 17.76
C MET A 88 -11.67 -23.68 16.92
N LYS A 89 -11.39 -23.84 15.62
CA LYS A 89 -12.06 -24.86 14.78
C LYS A 89 -11.67 -26.30 15.11
N VAL A 90 -10.62 -26.51 15.89
CA VAL A 90 -10.13 -27.86 16.27
C VAL A 90 -10.78 -28.37 17.56
N GLU A 91 -11.49 -27.54 18.33
CA GLU A 91 -12.34 -27.97 19.45
C GLU A 91 -13.77 -27.42 19.26
N PRO A 92 -14.77 -28.25 18.87
CA PRO A 92 -15.18 -29.42 19.64
C PRO A 92 -15.66 -30.60 18.75
N GLU A 93 -14.81 -31.60 18.55
CA GLU A 93 -15.29 -32.99 18.39
C GLU A 93 -14.65 -33.83 19.49
N GLY A 94 -15.14 -33.63 20.71
CA GLY A 94 -14.98 -34.63 21.76
C GLY A 94 -15.80 -35.86 21.36
N PRO A 95 -15.23 -37.08 21.44
CA PRO A 95 -15.92 -38.28 20.99
C PRO A 95 -17.15 -38.52 21.88
N SER A 96 -18.34 -38.33 21.31
CA SER A 96 -19.53 -39.01 21.82
C SER A 96 -19.39 -40.47 21.42
N GLU A 97 -18.67 -41.25 22.23
CA GLU A 97 -18.75 -42.71 22.20
C GLU A 97 -20.18 -43.09 22.61
N GLU A 98 -21.04 -43.28 21.62
CA GLU A 98 -22.11 -44.26 21.70
C GLU A 98 -21.43 -45.64 21.81
N ALA A 99 -21.61 -46.31 22.96
CA ALA A 99 -21.41 -47.74 23.05
C ALA A 99 -22.61 -48.34 23.78
N ASP A 100 -23.38 -49.04 22.96
CA ASP A 100 -24.53 -49.88 23.22
C ASP A 100 -24.42 -50.88 24.38
N ASP A 101 -25.61 -51.23 24.87
CA ASP A 101 -26.06 -52.57 25.31
C ASP A 101 -25.39 -53.21 26.54
N VAL A 102 -26.15 -53.23 27.65
CA VAL A 102 -26.00 -54.26 28.69
C VAL A 102 -27.36 -54.94 28.90
N PRO A 103 -27.57 -56.19 28.43
CA PRO A 103 -28.71 -56.99 28.79
C PRO A 103 -28.42 -57.84 30.04
N ALA A 104 -29.33 -57.83 31.01
CA ALA A 104 -29.59 -58.84 32.06
C ALA A 104 -30.42 -58.16 33.18
N ASP A 105 -31.51 -58.67 33.73
CA ASP A 105 -32.15 -60.00 33.77
C ASP A 105 -33.67 -59.79 33.91
#